data_AF-A0A6P0S1L9-F1
#
_entry.id   AF-A0A6P0S1L9-F1
#
_cell.length_a   1.000
_cell.length_b   1.000
_cell.length_c   1.000
_cell.angle_alpha   90.00
_cell.angle_beta   90.00
_cell.angle_gamma   90.00
#
_symmetry.space_group_name_H-M   'P 1'
#
loop_
_entity.id
_entity.type
_entity.pdbx_description
1 polymer ?
#
loop_
_entity_poly.entity_id
_entity_poly.type
_entity_poly.pdbx_seq_one_letter_code
_entity_poly.pdbx_strand_id
1 'polypeptide(L)' 'SQEFDPYLVLLNPNHSELDSNDDVSPKDWNAKIVVELPKDGYYTVIARSSVEGESGAYKLKAILN' A
#
# COMPACT_ATOMS: atom_id res chain seq x y z
N SER A 1 4.58 -1.84 9.58
CA SER A 1 4.03 -2.43 10.82
C SER A 1 5.18 -3.03 11.57
N GLN A 2 5.11 -3.21 12.90
CA GLN A 2 6.14 -3.98 13.63
C GLN A 2 5.66 -5.39 13.98
N GLU A 3 4.41 -5.73 13.64
CA GLU A 3 3.76 -7.00 14.02
C GLU A 3 3.58 -7.97 12.85
N PHE A 4 3.64 -7.48 11.61
CA PHE A 4 3.56 -8.26 10.38
C PHE A 4 4.26 -7.50 9.25
N ASP A 5 4.59 -8.21 8.17
CA ASP A 5 5.18 -7.63 6.98
C ASP A 5 4.10 -6.98 6.09
N PRO A 6 4.07 -5.63 5.94
CA PRO A 6 2.98 -4.93 5.29
C PRO A 6 3.00 -5.05 3.77
N TYR A 7 1.82 -5.07 3.15
CA TYR A 7 1.64 -5.03 1.70
C TYR A 7 0.58 -3.99 1.34
N LEU A 8 0.90 -3.08 0.43
CA LEU A 8 -0.02 -2.07 -0.10
C LEU A 8 -0.37 -2.36 -1.55
N VAL A 9 -1.65 -2.16 -1.89
CA VAL A 9 -2.15 -2.11 -3.27
C VAL A 9 -2.88 -0.80 -3.48
N LEU A 10 -2.60 -0.11 -4.58
CA LEU A 10 -3.35 1.03 -5.05
C LEU A 10 -4.18 0.63 -6.26
N LEU A 11 -5.51 0.76 -6.14
CA LEU A 11 -6.43 0.56 -7.24
C LEU A 11 -6.85 1.90 -7.85
N ASN A 12 -6.92 1.94 -9.17
CA ASN A 12 -7.45 3.07 -9.93
C ASN A 12 -9.00 3.14 -9.83
N PRO A 13 -9.65 4.19 -10.38
CA PRO A 13 -11.10 4.34 -10.33
C PRO A 13 -11.92 3.23 -10.99
N ASN A 14 -11.29 2.38 -11.81
CA ASN A 14 -11.91 1.21 -12.42
C ASN A 14 -11.67 -0.08 -11.60
N HIS A 15 -11.12 0.04 -10.38
CA HIS A 15 -10.67 -1.05 -9.52
C HIS A 15 -9.59 -1.95 -10.13
N SER A 16 -8.83 -1.46 -11.10
CA SER A 16 -7.63 -2.15 -11.57
C SER A 16 -6.41 -1.70 -10.76
N GLU A 17 -5.50 -2.62 -10.47
CA GLU A 17 -4.24 -2.31 -9.81
C GLU A 17 -3.43 -1.30 -10.63
N LEU A 18 -3.00 -0.24 -9.96
CA LEU A 18 -2.09 0.77 -10.50
C LEU A 18 -0.66 0.49 -10.03
N ASP A 19 -0.49 0.14 -8.75
CA ASP A 19 0.81 -0.15 -8.15
C ASP A 19 0.63 -0.99 -6.87
N SER A 20 1.68 -1.72 -6.48
CA SER A 20 1.76 -2.46 -5.23
C SER A 20 3.19 -2.52 -4.70
N ASN A 21 3.32 -2.54 -3.37
CA ASN A 21 4.63 -2.63 -2.73
C ASN A 21 4.54 -3.19 -1.30
N ASP A 22 5.46 -4.07 -0.92
CA ASP A 22 5.70 -4.55 0.45
C ASP A 22 6.92 -3.88 1.10
N ASP A 23 7.99 -3.68 0.33
CA ASP A 23 9.27 -3.17 0.84
C ASP A 23 9.68 -1.85 0.19
N VAL A 24 9.95 -0.81 0.99
CA VAL A 24 10.61 0.41 0.49
C VAL A 24 12.02 0.10 0.00
N SER A 25 12.73 -0.80 0.69
CA SER A 25 14.09 -1.22 0.32
C SER A 25 14.50 -2.49 1.08
N PRO A 26 15.64 -3.14 0.74
CA PRO A 26 16.17 -4.28 1.50
C PRO A 26 16.50 -3.99 2.98
N LYS A 27 16.44 -2.73 3.43
CA LYS A 27 16.67 -2.29 4.82
C LYS A 27 15.45 -1.62 5.45
N ASP A 28 14.33 -1.53 4.74
CA ASP A 28 13.10 -0.89 5.20
C ASP A 28 11.89 -1.67 4.69
N TRP A 29 11.36 -2.54 5.55
CA TRP A 29 10.23 -3.42 5.29
C TRP A 29 8.87 -2.73 5.47
N ASN A 30 8.83 -1.41 5.34
CA ASN A 30 7.55 -0.72 5.26
C ASN A 30 7.09 -0.64 3.82
N ALA A 31 5.81 -0.90 3.59
CA ALA A 31 5.18 -0.68 2.31
C ALA A 31 5.01 0.82 2.02
N LYS A 32 5.35 1.24 0.79
CA LYS A 32 5.14 2.62 0.31
C LYS A 32 4.93 2.65 -1.19
N ILE A 33 3.92 3.42 -1.61
CA ILE A 33 3.63 3.74 -3.01
C ILE A 33 3.86 5.23 -3.24
N VAL A 34 4.56 5.58 -4.32
CA VAL A 34 4.73 6.97 -4.79
C VAL A 34 4.40 6.98 -6.27
N VAL A 35 3.30 7.63 -6.64
CA VAL A 35 2.77 7.59 -7.99
C VAL A 35 2.21 8.96 -8.40
N GLU A 36 2.31 9.25 -9.69
CA GLU A 36 1.56 10.34 -10.32
C GLU A 36 0.20 9.79 -10.77
N LEU A 37 -0.91 10.37 -10.29
CA LEU A 37 -2.23 9.87 -10.62
C LEU A 37 -2.56 10.20 -12.09
N PRO A 38 -2.89 9.20 -12.94
CA PRO A 38 -3.06 9.42 -14.37
C PRO A 38 -4.36 10.16 -14.75
N LYS A 39 -5.32 10.27 -13.82
CA LYS A 39 -6.60 10.94 -14.02
C LYS A 39 -7.27 11.26 -12.69
N ASP A 40 -8.20 12.21 -12.72
CA ASP A 40 -9.07 12.48 -11.58
C ASP A 40 -10.00 11.30 -11.30
N GLY A 41 -10.28 11.06 -10.02
CA GLY A 41 -11.25 10.04 -9.59
C GLY A 41 -10.97 9.50 -8.20
N TYR A 42 -11.76 8.50 -7.82
CA TYR A 42 -11.59 7.80 -6.54
C TYR A 42 -10.60 6.65 -6.69
N TYR A 43 -9.58 6.65 -5.84
CA TYR A 43 -8.61 5.58 -5.75
C TYR A 43 -8.84 4.79 -4.45
N THR A 44 -8.59 3.49 -4.49
CA THR A 44 -8.72 2.62 -3.31
C THR A 44 -7.35 2.15 -2.88
N VAL A 45 -7.02 2.32 -1.60
CA VAL A 45 -5.81 1.74 -0.99
C VAL A 45 -6.22 0.52 -0.19
N ILE A 46 -5.62 -0.63 -0.48
CA ILE A 46 -5.75 -1.84 0.32
C ILE A 46 -4.46 -2.02 1.12
N ALA A 47 -4.61 -2.12 2.44
CA ALA A 47 -3.52 -2.44 3.36
C ALA A 47 -3.78 -3.82 3.99
N ARG A 48 -2.82 -4.74 3.84
CA ARG A 48 -2.89 -6.11 4.36
C ARG A 48 -1.49 -6.62 4.74
N SER A 49 -1.41 -7.81 5.32
CA SER A 49 -0.14 -8.54 5.42
C SER A 49 0.28 -9.12 4.07
N SER A 50 1.59 -9.23 3.86
CA SER A 50 2.17 -9.95 2.71
C SER A 50 1.93 -11.47 2.84
N VAL A 51 1.87 -11.97 4.08
CA VAL A 51 1.66 -13.40 4.42
C VAL A 51 0.25 -13.65 4.95
N GLU A 52 -0.37 -14.76 4.52
CA GLU A 52 -1.69 -15.18 4.99
C GLU A 52 -1.69 -15.55 6.48
N GLY A 53 -2.75 -15.16 7.20
CA GLY A 53 -2.93 -15.50 8.61
C GLY A 53 -2.23 -14.56 9.60
N GLU A 54 -1.39 -13.65 9.11
CA GLU A 54 -0.80 -12.60 9.95
C GLU A 54 -1.79 -11.47 10.21
N SER A 55 -1.73 -10.90 11.40
CA SER A 55 -2.56 -9.75 11.79
C SER A 55 -1.81 -8.93 12.83
N GLY A 56 -2.13 -7.64 12.91
CA GLY A 56 -1.53 -6.76 13.90
C GLY A 56 -1.90 -5.31 13.70
N ALA A 57 -1.47 -4.46 14.61
CA ALA A 57 -1.72 -3.03 14.49
C ALA A 57 -0.88 -2.41 13.36
N TYR A 58 -1.47 -1.45 12.65
CA TYR A 58 -0.76 -0.68 11.62
C TYR A 58 -1.19 0.79 11.63
N LYS A 59 -0.36 1.62 11.00
CA LYS A 59 -0.67 3.03 10.70
C LYS A 59 -0.63 3.20 9.20
N LEU A 60 -1.69 3.76 8.64
CA LEU A 60 -1.77 4.14 7.23
C LEU A 60 -1.81 5.67 7.12
N LYS A 61 -1.00 6.23 6.22
CA LYS A 61 -0.97 7.66 5.93
C LYS A 61 -1.00 7.87 4.43
N ALA A 62 -1.90 8.72 3.97
CA ALA A 62 -1.96 9.21 2.60
C ALA A 62 -1.67 10.72 2.59
N ILE A 63 -0.87 11.18 1.63
CA ILE A 63 -0.56 12.59 1.41
C ILE A 63 -0.71 12.85 -0.09
N LEU A 64 -1.51 13.86 -0.43
CA LEU A 64 -1.56 14.44 -1.77
C LEU A 64 -0.67 15.68 -1.74
N ASN A 65 0.20 15.82 -2.74
CA ASN A 65 1.03 17.01 -2.92
C ASN A 65 0.29 18.08 -3.71
#